data_AF-A0AAD9LIC3-F1
#
_entry.id   AF-A0AAD9LIC3-F1
#
_cell.length_a   1.000
_cell.length_b   1.000
_cell.length_c   1.000
_cell.angle_alpha   90.00
_cell.angle_beta   90.00
_cell.angle_gamma   90.00
#
_symmetry.space_group_name_H-M   'P 1'
#
loop_
_entity.id
_entity.type
_entity.pdbx_description
1 polymer ?
#
loop_
_entity_poly.entity_id
_entity_poly.type
_entity_poly.pdbx_seq_one_letter_code
_entity_poly.pdbx_strand_id
1 'polypeptide(L)'
;MVDSTVQRLRSLGISTSIVTDRPPKSFVEKDTSASSIQSTALQKTAFSMASENAERSQKAATQRILDIKDETLDWGPTQVIIDIDDTVKSSGGYKLFNVPLGGVDTQYGRGELYPGSFQFILELAMYKMGKNRKPLLLAVLTTRIPQVPITVDSALNMRLREVAEKRGVLNWGIDCENKILYSTLKEWVFNETRGEKKFVNFRKLHKYVCNEHSNARYIWIGDTGDKDLEAGEMMIKFFPGKIRAVFMHCVTPEDGPDGQRMPNDYYLKSVPVLFFRTYVGAAKKAVEHGLLNHNALSRVLVRAVLDLNENSTQDLSKWKDLIKDILEVEEIANLKRYEANLVVKTRFIIENKIKELSQYV
;
A
#
# COMPACT_ATOMS: atom_id res chain seq x y z
N MET A 1 0.51 16.49 36.92
CA MET A 1 -0.17 15.20 36.68
C MET A 1 0.75 14.33 35.84
N VAL A 2 1.72 13.70 36.49
CA VAL A 2 2.72 12.83 35.87
C VAL A 2 2.80 11.61 36.76
N ASP A 3 1.82 10.69 36.68
CA ASP A 3 1.90 9.42 37.42
C ASP A 3 0.86 8.36 37.00
N SER A 4 0.80 7.98 35.72
CA SER A 4 -0.07 6.84 35.34
C SER A 4 0.47 5.89 34.28
N THR A 5 1.64 6.17 33.68
CA THR A 5 2.19 5.35 32.59
C THR A 5 3.26 4.35 33.07
N VAL A 6 3.80 4.51 34.29
CA VAL A 6 4.92 3.68 34.80
C VAL A 6 4.46 2.46 35.62
N GLN A 7 3.18 2.36 35.99
CA GLN A 7 2.68 1.26 36.83
C GLN A 7 2.18 0.00 36.09
N ARG A 8 2.27 -0.08 34.74
CA ARG A 8 1.71 -1.20 33.98
C ARG A 8 2.67 -2.35 33.63
N LEU A 9 3.88 -2.39 34.21
CA LEU A 9 4.93 -3.39 33.88
C LEU A 9 5.38 -4.30 35.04
N ARG A 10 4.58 -4.48 36.09
CA ARG A 10 4.97 -5.32 37.27
C ARG A 10 3.99 -6.44 37.67
N SER A 11 3.10 -6.89 36.80
CA SER A 11 2.13 -7.96 37.15
C SER A 11 2.07 -9.09 36.13
N LEU A 12 3.12 -9.89 36.03
CA LEU A 12 3.05 -11.25 35.49
C LEU A 12 3.96 -12.17 36.32
N GLY A 13 3.53 -12.45 37.55
CA GLY A 13 4.07 -13.53 38.34
C GLY A 13 3.51 -14.86 37.87
N ILE A 14 4.38 -15.80 37.47
CA ILE A 14 4.08 -17.23 37.49
C ILE A 14 5.31 -17.97 38.01
N SER A 15 4.98 -18.87 38.94
CA SER A 15 5.79 -19.58 39.92
C SER A 15 6.59 -20.75 39.34
N THR A 16 7.80 -20.92 39.87
CA THR A 16 8.63 -22.12 39.78
C THR A 16 8.07 -23.21 40.71
N SER A 17 7.82 -24.41 40.18
CA SER A 17 7.67 -25.62 40.99
C SER A 17 8.52 -26.75 40.40
N ILE A 18 9.51 -27.13 41.20
CA ILE A 18 10.36 -28.31 41.06
C ILE A 18 9.63 -29.45 41.78
N VAL A 19 9.46 -30.60 41.11
CA VAL A 19 9.16 -31.87 41.79
C VAL A 19 9.99 -32.98 41.13
N THR A 20 10.80 -33.61 41.97
CA THR A 20 11.55 -34.86 41.80
C THR A 20 10.66 -36.06 42.16
N ASP A 21 10.74 -37.20 41.47
CA ASP A 21 11.33 -38.44 41.99
C ASP A 21 11.19 -39.66 41.02
N ARG A 22 11.91 -40.73 41.39
CA ARG A 22 12.46 -41.90 40.65
C ARG A 22 11.53 -43.13 40.40
N PRO A 23 12.03 -44.22 39.72
CA PRO A 23 11.27 -45.26 39.00
C PRO A 23 11.08 -46.59 39.79
N PRO A 24 10.54 -47.67 39.19
CA PRO A 24 11.42 -48.82 38.82
C PRO A 24 10.99 -49.74 37.64
N LYS A 25 12.01 -50.43 37.04
CA LYS A 25 12.18 -51.88 36.67
C LYS A 25 10.98 -52.66 36.06
N SER A 26 11.07 -53.64 35.13
CA SER A 26 12.11 -54.44 34.45
C SER A 26 11.39 -55.58 33.66
N PHE A 27 12.12 -56.32 32.79
CA PHE A 27 11.86 -57.71 32.30
C PHE A 27 10.79 -57.87 31.18
N VAL A 28 10.90 -58.68 30.10
CA VAL A 28 11.70 -59.87 29.68
C VAL A 28 11.81 -59.92 28.13
N GLU A 29 12.89 -60.53 27.62
CA GLU A 29 13.19 -60.90 26.22
C GLU A 29 12.26 -61.96 25.60
N LYS A 30 12.17 -61.99 24.25
CA LYS A 30 12.39 -63.24 23.50
C LYS A 30 12.59 -63.01 21.99
N ASP A 31 13.65 -63.64 21.49
CA ASP A 31 14.12 -63.76 20.11
C ASP A 31 13.12 -64.41 19.14
N THR A 32 13.24 -64.08 17.84
CA THR A 32 13.61 -65.08 16.80
C THR A 32 13.90 -64.42 15.43
N SER A 33 15.18 -64.43 15.08
CA SER A 33 15.79 -64.69 13.76
C SER A 33 14.99 -64.54 12.44
N ALA A 34 15.52 -63.68 11.56
CA ALA A 34 16.19 -64.03 10.29
C ALA A 34 15.74 -63.28 9.02
N SER A 35 16.77 -62.98 8.20
CA SER A 35 16.77 -62.69 6.77
C SER A 35 16.76 -61.21 6.32
N SER A 36 17.97 -60.80 5.96
CA SER A 36 18.46 -59.61 5.27
C SER A 36 17.86 -59.37 3.88
N ILE A 37 17.40 -58.14 3.66
CA ILE A 37 17.61 -57.43 2.37
C ILE A 37 18.07 -56.01 2.72
N GLN A 38 19.36 -55.74 2.48
CA GLN A 38 19.94 -54.41 2.55
C GLN A 38 19.37 -53.55 1.42
N SER A 39 18.49 -52.61 1.74
CA SER A 39 18.34 -51.38 0.97
C SER A 39 18.92 -50.25 1.83
N THR A 40 20.12 -49.79 1.49
CA THR A 40 20.72 -48.58 2.08
C THR A 40 19.94 -47.35 1.62
N ALA A 41 18.77 -47.14 2.20
CA ALA A 41 18.13 -45.83 2.22
C ALA A 41 18.95 -44.98 3.20
N LEU A 42 19.82 -44.13 2.65
CA LEU A 42 20.44 -43.04 3.41
C LEU A 42 19.31 -42.23 4.06
N GLN A 43 19.07 -42.46 5.35
CA GLN A 43 18.21 -41.61 6.15
C GLN A 43 18.85 -40.22 6.15
N LYS A 44 18.25 -39.31 5.37
CA LYS A 44 18.61 -37.89 5.40
C LYS A 44 18.43 -37.42 6.84
N THR A 45 19.54 -37.00 7.44
CA THR A 45 19.53 -36.44 8.79
C THR A 45 18.58 -35.26 8.86
N ALA A 46 18.01 -34.99 10.03
CA ALA A 46 17.15 -33.81 10.23
C ALA A 46 17.83 -32.51 9.76
N PHE A 47 19.18 -32.47 9.81
CA PHE A 47 20.01 -31.40 9.28
C PHE A 47 20.02 -31.34 7.74
N SER A 48 20.12 -32.49 7.04
CA SER A 48 19.98 -32.56 5.58
C SER A 48 18.58 -32.15 5.11
N MET A 49 17.53 -32.54 5.84
CA MET A 49 16.16 -32.12 5.55
C MET A 49 15.94 -30.62 5.83
N ALA A 50 16.56 -30.08 6.88
CA ALA A 50 16.53 -28.65 7.18
C ALA A 50 17.31 -27.84 6.13
N SER A 51 18.45 -28.34 5.66
CA SER A 51 19.25 -27.73 4.59
C SER A 51 18.51 -27.78 3.25
N GLU A 52 17.86 -28.89 2.90
CA GLU A 52 17.04 -28.99 1.68
C GLU A 52 15.77 -28.12 1.76
N ASN A 53 15.16 -27.97 2.93
CA ASN A 53 14.04 -27.04 3.14
C ASN A 53 14.49 -25.58 3.14
N ALA A 54 15.69 -25.28 3.66
CA ALA A 54 16.30 -23.96 3.58
C ALA A 54 16.71 -23.63 2.14
N GLU A 55 17.26 -24.57 1.39
CA GLU A 55 17.56 -24.45 -0.05
C GLU A 55 16.29 -24.38 -0.91
N ARG A 56 15.23 -25.11 -0.59
CA ARG A 56 13.91 -24.93 -1.22
C ARG A 56 13.26 -23.60 -0.85
N SER A 57 13.46 -23.11 0.37
CA SER A 57 12.96 -21.80 0.81
C SER A 57 13.77 -20.66 0.19
N GLN A 58 15.07 -20.86 -0.03
CA GLN A 58 15.94 -19.93 -0.76
C GLN A 58 15.72 -19.98 -2.28
N LYS A 59 15.46 -21.16 -2.87
CA LYS A 59 15.02 -21.31 -4.27
C LYS A 59 13.59 -20.82 -4.49
N ALA A 60 12.71 -20.91 -3.50
CA ALA A 60 11.39 -20.28 -3.53
C ALA A 60 11.46 -18.76 -3.30
N ALA A 61 12.55 -18.26 -2.71
CA ALA A 61 12.87 -16.85 -2.57
C ALA A 61 13.59 -16.27 -3.80
N THR A 62 13.69 -17.01 -4.92
CA THR A 62 13.83 -16.37 -6.22
C THR A 62 12.49 -15.69 -6.49
N GLN A 63 12.43 -14.39 -6.18
CA GLN A 63 11.26 -13.55 -6.37
C GLN A 63 10.74 -13.78 -7.79
N ARG A 64 9.59 -14.49 -7.91
CA ARG A 64 9.04 -14.86 -9.21
C ARG A 64 8.83 -13.57 -10.00
N ILE A 65 9.58 -13.44 -11.09
CA ILE A 65 9.42 -12.33 -12.02
C ILE A 65 8.07 -12.51 -12.70
N LEU A 66 7.22 -11.49 -12.61
CA LEU A 66 5.94 -11.40 -13.28
C LEU A 66 6.10 -10.40 -14.42
N ASP A 67 5.93 -10.83 -15.65
CA ASP A 67 5.89 -9.91 -16.78
C ASP A 67 4.44 -9.65 -17.18
N ILE A 68 4.03 -8.38 -17.25
CA ILE A 68 2.69 -8.02 -17.72
C ILE A 68 2.43 -8.48 -19.16
N LYS A 69 3.48 -8.61 -19.98
CA LYS A 69 3.40 -9.09 -21.35
C LYS A 69 3.32 -10.61 -21.48
N ASP A 70 3.47 -11.36 -20.38
CA ASP A 70 3.34 -12.81 -20.39
C ASP A 70 1.86 -13.21 -20.57
N GLU A 71 1.51 -13.70 -21.76
CA GLU A 71 0.16 -14.13 -22.12
C GLU A 71 -0.28 -15.42 -21.41
N THR A 72 0.66 -16.16 -20.80
CA THR A 72 0.34 -17.37 -20.03
C THR A 72 -0.22 -17.08 -18.64
N LEU A 73 -0.14 -15.82 -18.20
CA LEU A 73 -0.66 -15.37 -16.90
C LEU A 73 -2.05 -14.76 -17.05
N ASP A 74 -2.96 -15.22 -16.20
CA ASP A 74 -4.29 -14.61 -16.06
C ASP A 74 -4.21 -13.23 -15.41
N TRP A 75 -5.21 -12.39 -15.62
CA TRP A 75 -5.28 -11.11 -14.93
C TRP A 75 -5.81 -11.24 -13.49
N GLY A 76 -5.28 -10.39 -12.61
CA GLY A 76 -5.74 -10.23 -11.25
C GLY A 76 -7.16 -9.66 -11.17
N PRO A 77 -7.85 -9.79 -10.02
CA PRO A 77 -9.24 -9.39 -9.89
C PRO A 77 -9.45 -7.92 -9.45
N THR A 78 -8.37 -7.15 -9.23
CA THR A 78 -8.47 -5.78 -8.69
C THR A 78 -7.93 -4.77 -9.68
N GLN A 79 -8.81 -3.89 -10.16
CA GLN A 79 -8.44 -2.71 -10.94
C GLN A 79 -8.29 -1.53 -9.98
N VAL A 80 -7.08 -1.06 -9.77
CA VAL A 80 -6.86 0.21 -9.06
C VAL A 80 -7.10 1.36 -10.04
N ILE A 81 -7.77 2.40 -9.57
CA ILE A 81 -8.09 3.60 -10.32
C ILE A 81 -7.62 4.79 -9.48
N ILE A 82 -6.87 5.70 -10.09
CA ILE A 82 -6.35 6.89 -9.40
C ILE A 82 -6.74 8.18 -10.10
N ASP A 83 -6.87 9.24 -9.33
CA ASP A 83 -6.56 10.58 -9.79
C ASP A 83 -5.03 10.84 -9.76
N ILE A 84 -4.58 11.96 -10.32
CA ILE A 84 -3.17 12.32 -10.43
C ILE A 84 -2.80 13.50 -9.52
N ASP A 85 -3.44 14.64 -9.75
CA ASP A 85 -3.08 15.90 -9.11
C ASP A 85 -3.62 15.89 -7.68
N ASP A 86 -2.79 16.25 -6.71
CA ASP A 86 -3.10 16.18 -5.28
C ASP A 86 -3.42 14.79 -4.72
N THR A 87 -3.36 13.76 -5.57
CA THR A 87 -3.49 12.35 -5.18
C THR A 87 -2.14 11.66 -5.13
N VAL A 88 -1.37 11.65 -6.22
CA VAL A 88 -0.02 11.04 -6.28
C VAL A 88 1.09 12.06 -6.56
N LYS A 89 0.71 13.24 -7.06
CA LYS A 89 1.60 14.35 -7.39
C LYS A 89 0.99 15.65 -6.93
N SER A 90 1.72 16.43 -6.14
CA SER A 90 1.24 17.73 -5.66
C SER A 90 1.09 18.74 -6.79
N SER A 91 -0.02 19.48 -6.79
CA SER A 91 -0.24 20.64 -7.64
C SER A 91 0.52 21.89 -7.19
N GLY A 92 0.95 21.93 -5.92
CA GLY A 92 1.55 23.10 -5.28
C GLY A 92 0.60 24.29 -5.13
N GLY A 93 -0.72 24.07 -5.25
CA GLY A 93 -1.75 25.09 -5.12
C GLY A 93 -1.65 26.21 -6.15
N TYR A 94 -1.00 25.95 -7.28
CA TYR A 94 -0.71 26.97 -8.28
C TYR A 94 -1.99 27.49 -8.92
N LYS A 95 -2.18 28.81 -8.90
CA LYS A 95 -3.33 29.49 -9.52
C LYS A 95 -2.85 30.40 -10.65
N LEU A 96 -3.59 30.39 -11.77
CA LEU A 96 -3.45 31.36 -12.85
C LEU A 96 -4.76 32.14 -12.96
N PHE A 97 -4.71 33.47 -12.86
CA PHE A 97 -5.91 34.32 -12.82
C PHE A 97 -6.96 33.87 -11.77
N ASN A 98 -6.50 33.47 -10.59
CA ASN A 98 -7.32 32.94 -9.49
C ASN A 98 -8.01 31.58 -9.76
N VAL A 99 -7.69 30.92 -10.88
CA VAL A 99 -8.15 29.56 -11.21
C VAL A 99 -7.08 28.54 -10.83
N PRO A 100 -7.38 27.53 -10.00
CA PRO A 100 -6.43 26.45 -9.69
C PRO A 100 -6.03 25.65 -10.93
N LEU A 101 -4.73 25.50 -11.17
CA LEU A 101 -4.19 24.71 -12.28
C LEU A 101 -3.73 23.32 -11.80
N GLY A 102 -4.68 22.39 -11.71
CA GLY A 102 -4.43 20.97 -11.37
C GLY A 102 -5.09 20.59 -10.05
N GLY A 103 -4.82 21.35 -8.99
CA GLY A 103 -5.30 21.09 -7.63
C GLY A 103 -5.10 22.28 -6.69
N VAL A 104 -5.29 22.06 -5.40
CA VAL A 104 -5.25 23.05 -4.32
C VAL A 104 -4.16 22.80 -3.27
N ASP A 105 -3.46 21.65 -3.31
CA ASP A 105 -2.49 21.28 -2.29
C ASP A 105 -1.29 22.23 -2.25
N THR A 106 -1.13 22.94 -1.14
CA THR A 106 0.04 23.81 -0.88
C THR A 106 1.06 23.17 0.05
N GLN A 107 0.82 21.94 0.50
CA GLN A 107 1.65 21.26 1.49
C GLN A 107 2.97 20.75 0.93
N TYR A 108 3.02 20.45 -0.37
CA TYR A 108 4.20 19.99 -1.07
C TYR A 108 4.53 20.93 -2.23
N GLY A 109 5.79 20.91 -2.66
CA GLY A 109 6.23 21.66 -3.83
C GLY A 109 5.49 21.19 -5.08
N ARG A 110 5.23 22.11 -6.02
CA ARG A 110 4.56 21.75 -7.28
C ARG A 110 5.32 20.65 -7.99
N GLY A 111 4.60 19.55 -8.22
CA GLY A 111 5.09 18.38 -8.92
C GLY A 111 5.89 17.40 -8.09
N GLU A 112 6.08 17.66 -6.80
CA GLU A 112 6.59 16.67 -5.87
C GLU A 112 5.65 15.46 -5.80
N LEU A 113 6.23 14.28 -5.63
CA LEU A 113 5.50 13.02 -5.55
C LEU A 113 5.20 12.70 -4.09
N TYR A 114 3.97 12.27 -3.80
CA TYR A 114 3.61 11.95 -2.42
C TYR A 114 4.34 10.68 -1.94
N PRO A 115 5.01 10.73 -0.77
CA PRO A 115 5.82 9.61 -0.28
C PRO A 115 5.01 8.32 -0.13
N GLY A 116 5.52 7.22 -0.70
CA GLY A 116 4.94 5.88 -0.56
C GLY A 116 3.71 5.60 -1.46
N SER A 117 3.18 6.61 -2.14
CA SER A 117 1.97 6.50 -3.00
C SER A 117 2.07 5.39 -4.04
N PHE A 118 3.16 5.38 -4.81
CA PHE A 118 3.43 4.38 -5.85
C PHE A 118 3.51 2.95 -5.31
N GLN A 119 4.17 2.78 -4.15
CA GLN A 119 4.26 1.46 -3.50
C GLN A 119 2.90 1.01 -3.00
N PHE A 120 2.10 1.90 -2.41
CA PHE A 120 0.75 1.59 -1.95
C PHE A 120 -0.16 1.11 -3.09
N ILE A 121 -0.17 1.84 -4.21
CA ILE A 121 -0.95 1.51 -5.41
C ILE A 121 -0.58 0.12 -5.95
N LEU A 122 0.72 -0.16 -6.07
CA LEU A 122 1.20 -1.47 -6.51
C LEU A 122 0.76 -2.59 -5.57
N GLU A 123 0.92 -2.39 -4.26
CA GLU A 123 0.54 -3.40 -3.28
C GLU A 123 -0.97 -3.69 -3.31
N LEU A 124 -1.82 -2.68 -3.52
CA LEU A 124 -3.26 -2.88 -3.73
C LEU A 124 -3.56 -3.70 -4.98
N ALA A 125 -2.86 -3.44 -6.09
CA ALA A 125 -3.04 -4.16 -7.35
C ALA A 125 -2.61 -5.63 -7.25
N MET A 126 -1.58 -5.93 -6.45
CA MET A 126 -1.04 -7.28 -6.27
C MET A 126 -1.76 -8.10 -5.19
N TYR A 127 -2.46 -7.45 -4.26
CA TYR A 127 -2.99 -8.14 -3.08
C TYR A 127 -4.10 -9.15 -3.41
N LYS A 128 -3.96 -10.36 -2.85
CA LYS A 128 -4.87 -11.51 -3.08
C LYS A 128 -5.12 -11.81 -4.57
N MET A 129 -4.16 -11.47 -5.43
CA MET A 129 -4.26 -11.73 -6.86
C MET A 129 -4.31 -13.24 -7.19
N GLY A 130 -3.68 -14.09 -6.37
CA GLY A 130 -3.58 -15.53 -6.60
C GLY A 130 -2.29 -15.92 -7.33
N LYS A 131 -2.06 -17.23 -7.46
CA LYS A 131 -0.91 -17.78 -8.21
C LYS A 131 -1.19 -17.70 -9.72
N ASN A 132 -0.13 -17.61 -10.53
CA ASN A 132 -0.20 -17.56 -12.00
C ASN A 132 -1.06 -16.40 -12.55
N ARG A 133 -1.08 -15.28 -11.83
CA ARG A 133 -1.79 -14.08 -12.23
C ARG A 133 -0.86 -12.87 -12.25
N LYS A 134 -1.20 -11.89 -13.06
CA LYS A 134 -0.52 -10.60 -13.19
C LYS A 134 -1.46 -9.44 -12.83
N PRO A 135 -0.95 -8.37 -12.18
CA PRO A 135 -1.80 -7.28 -11.74
C PRO A 135 -2.32 -6.51 -12.96
N LEU A 136 -3.58 -6.05 -12.90
CA LEU A 136 -4.15 -5.18 -13.92
C LEU A 136 -3.32 -3.89 -14.03
N LEU A 137 -3.11 -3.42 -15.26
CA LEU A 137 -2.52 -2.10 -15.49
C LEU A 137 -3.41 -1.00 -14.90
N LEU A 138 -2.77 0.06 -14.41
CA LEU A 138 -3.43 1.13 -13.67
C LEU A 138 -4.33 1.97 -14.58
N ALA A 139 -5.50 2.35 -14.06
CA ALA A 139 -6.42 3.27 -14.73
C ALA A 139 -6.38 4.65 -14.06
N VAL A 140 -6.58 5.69 -14.86
CA VAL A 140 -6.52 7.09 -14.43
C VAL A 140 -7.81 7.82 -14.79
N LEU A 141 -8.44 8.46 -13.81
CA LEU A 141 -9.55 9.40 -14.01
C LEU A 141 -9.07 10.79 -13.57
N THR A 142 -8.73 11.64 -14.53
CA THR A 142 -8.11 12.93 -14.27
C THR A 142 -8.92 14.09 -14.84
N THR A 143 -8.86 15.23 -14.16
CA THR A 143 -9.42 16.51 -14.64
C THR A 143 -8.54 17.21 -15.68
N ARG A 144 -7.34 16.68 -15.93
CA ARG A 144 -6.48 17.13 -17.03
C ARG A 144 -7.16 16.96 -18.39
N ILE A 145 -6.74 17.79 -19.33
CA ILE A 145 -7.18 17.75 -20.72
C ILE A 145 -6.22 16.92 -21.58
N PRO A 146 -6.67 16.31 -22.70
CA PRO A 146 -5.84 15.46 -23.55
C PRO A 146 -4.58 16.13 -24.11
N GLN A 147 -4.56 17.46 -24.22
CA GLN A 147 -3.42 18.24 -24.71
C GLN A 147 -2.22 18.22 -23.75
N VAL A 148 -2.40 17.77 -22.51
CA VAL A 148 -1.31 17.52 -21.55
C VAL A 148 -1.29 16.02 -21.22
N PRO A 149 -0.88 15.18 -22.18
CA PRO A 149 -1.04 13.74 -22.06
C PRO A 149 -0.10 13.16 -21.00
N ILE A 150 -0.60 12.17 -20.28
CA ILE A 150 0.22 11.25 -19.49
C ILE A 150 0.71 10.16 -20.46
N THR A 151 2.00 10.18 -20.73
CA THR A 151 2.65 9.24 -21.65
C THR A 151 3.37 8.12 -20.90
N VAL A 152 3.77 7.09 -21.65
CA VAL A 152 4.54 5.95 -21.14
C VAL A 152 5.85 6.40 -20.46
N ASP A 153 6.44 7.49 -20.94
CA ASP A 153 7.70 8.08 -20.45
C ASP A 153 7.50 9.27 -19.50
N SER A 154 6.26 9.52 -19.07
CA SER A 154 6.01 10.51 -18.04
C SER A 154 6.72 10.10 -16.74
N ALA A 155 7.30 11.08 -16.02
CA ALA A 155 8.00 10.82 -14.75
C ALA A 155 7.14 10.02 -13.74
N LEU A 156 5.83 10.22 -13.78
CA LEU A 156 4.87 9.47 -12.97
C LEU A 156 4.83 7.99 -13.36
N ASN A 157 4.72 7.67 -14.66
CA ASN A 157 4.67 6.29 -15.10
C ASN A 157 6.02 5.58 -14.99
N MET A 158 7.12 6.30 -15.22
CA MET A 158 8.47 5.80 -14.92
C MET A 158 8.60 5.40 -13.46
N ARG A 159 8.07 6.22 -12.54
CA ARG A 159 8.12 5.90 -11.11
C ARG A 159 7.30 4.67 -10.73
N LEU A 160 6.10 4.50 -11.30
CA LEU A 160 5.32 3.27 -11.13
C LEU A 160 6.11 2.04 -11.60
N ARG A 161 6.74 2.13 -12.77
CA ARG A 161 7.55 1.05 -13.34
C ARG A 161 8.74 0.71 -12.45
N GLU A 162 9.50 1.69 -12.00
CA GLU A 162 10.63 1.47 -11.09
C GLU A 162 10.24 0.74 -9.79
N VAL A 163 9.09 1.12 -9.20
CA VAL A 163 8.59 0.49 -7.97
C VAL A 163 8.12 -0.94 -8.25
N ALA A 164 7.47 -1.18 -9.39
CA ALA A 164 7.03 -2.49 -9.82
C ALA A 164 8.20 -3.43 -10.12
N GLU A 165 9.22 -2.97 -10.83
CA GLU A 165 10.42 -3.76 -11.18
C GLU A 165 11.20 -4.16 -9.93
N LYS A 166 11.33 -3.27 -8.93
CA LYS A 166 11.90 -3.61 -7.62
C LYS A 166 11.09 -4.69 -6.88
N ARG A 167 9.81 -4.86 -7.21
CA ARG A 167 8.95 -5.94 -6.71
C ARG A 167 8.94 -7.17 -7.62
N GLY A 168 9.70 -7.16 -8.70
CA GLY A 168 9.76 -8.25 -9.67
C GLY A 168 8.58 -8.26 -10.64
N VAL A 169 7.92 -7.11 -10.85
CA VAL A 169 6.82 -6.96 -11.82
C VAL A 169 7.31 -6.09 -12.98
N LEU A 170 7.55 -6.70 -14.13
CA LEU A 170 8.05 -6.03 -15.34
C LEU A 170 6.90 -5.47 -16.16
N ASN A 171 7.13 -4.35 -16.85
CA ASN A 171 6.17 -3.72 -17.78
C ASN A 171 4.84 -3.30 -17.13
N TRP A 172 4.80 -3.09 -15.81
CA TRP A 172 3.61 -2.58 -15.12
C TRP A 172 3.64 -1.05 -14.94
N GLY A 173 2.46 -0.44 -14.97
CA GLY A 173 2.26 1.00 -14.86
C GLY A 173 0.84 1.39 -15.27
N ILE A 174 0.69 2.62 -15.75
CA ILE A 174 -0.55 3.11 -16.37
C ILE A 174 -0.74 2.48 -17.75
N ASP A 175 -1.96 2.05 -18.02
CA ASP A 175 -2.39 1.72 -19.37
C ASP A 175 -2.66 3.01 -20.15
N CYS A 176 -1.59 3.55 -20.73
CA CYS A 176 -1.62 4.85 -21.42
C CYS A 176 -2.43 4.83 -22.72
N GLU A 177 -2.75 3.66 -23.25
CA GLU A 177 -3.48 3.49 -24.51
C GLU A 177 -4.99 3.47 -24.25
N ASN A 178 -5.43 2.77 -23.20
CA ASN A 178 -6.85 2.45 -23.04
C ASN A 178 -7.50 3.00 -21.77
N LYS A 179 -6.71 3.29 -20.71
CA LYS A 179 -7.27 3.58 -19.37
C LYS A 179 -6.84 4.92 -18.79
N ILE A 180 -6.50 5.90 -19.64
CA ILE A 180 -6.46 7.29 -19.22
C ILE A 180 -7.72 8.00 -19.71
N LEU A 181 -8.58 8.39 -18.77
CA LEU A 181 -9.84 9.04 -19.07
C LEU A 181 -9.78 10.50 -18.61
N TYR A 182 -9.40 11.34 -19.57
CA TYR A 182 -9.33 12.79 -19.41
C TYR A 182 -10.71 13.42 -19.24
N SER A 183 -10.69 14.62 -18.69
CA SER A 183 -11.83 15.52 -18.66
C SER A 183 -11.92 16.35 -19.93
N THR A 184 -12.98 17.15 -20.08
CA THR A 184 -13.05 18.12 -21.19
C THR A 184 -12.60 19.51 -20.75
N LEU A 185 -12.36 20.40 -21.71
CA LEU A 185 -12.08 21.82 -21.43
C LEU A 185 -13.16 22.46 -20.55
N LYS A 186 -14.43 22.05 -20.68
CA LYS A 186 -15.52 22.57 -19.85
C LYS A 186 -15.26 22.28 -18.37
N GLU A 187 -15.00 21.04 -18.01
CA GLU A 187 -14.77 20.66 -16.61
C GLU A 187 -13.40 21.10 -16.09
N TRP A 188 -12.43 21.32 -16.98
CA TRP A 188 -11.16 21.94 -16.62
C TRP A 188 -11.38 23.39 -16.14
N VAL A 189 -12.29 24.14 -16.78
CA VAL A 189 -12.64 25.52 -16.42
C VAL A 189 -13.73 25.61 -15.33
N PHE A 190 -14.72 24.70 -15.35
CA PHE A 190 -15.89 24.70 -14.45
C PHE A 190 -15.86 23.52 -13.48
N ASN A 191 -15.56 23.80 -12.21
CA ASN A 191 -15.29 22.79 -11.20
C ASN A 191 -16.53 21.97 -10.76
N GLU A 192 -17.74 22.52 -10.88
CA GLU A 192 -18.97 21.95 -10.30
C GLU A 192 -19.34 20.58 -10.85
N THR A 193 -18.85 20.21 -12.03
CA THR A 193 -19.20 18.96 -12.74
C THR A 193 -18.05 17.95 -12.79
N ARG A 194 -16.91 18.24 -12.14
CA ARG A 194 -15.72 17.37 -12.18
C ARG A 194 -15.98 15.98 -11.59
N GLY A 195 -16.74 15.90 -10.49
CA GLY A 195 -17.11 14.63 -9.86
C GLY A 195 -17.98 13.77 -10.75
N GLU A 196 -19.05 14.35 -11.30
CA GLU A 196 -19.94 13.69 -12.26
C GLU A 196 -19.16 13.23 -13.50
N LYS A 197 -18.25 14.05 -14.01
CA LYS A 197 -17.42 13.69 -15.16
C LYS A 197 -16.52 12.50 -14.88
N LYS A 198 -15.86 12.45 -13.71
CA LYS A 198 -15.07 11.28 -13.29
C LYS A 198 -15.95 10.04 -13.17
N PHE A 199 -17.17 10.17 -12.66
CA PHE A 199 -18.12 9.05 -12.63
C PHE A 199 -18.55 8.58 -14.03
N VAL A 200 -18.82 9.50 -14.96
CA VAL A 200 -19.10 9.16 -16.37
C VAL A 200 -17.93 8.42 -17.01
N ASN A 201 -16.70 8.90 -16.76
CA ASN A 201 -15.49 8.23 -17.22
C ASN A 201 -15.35 6.84 -16.57
N PHE A 202 -15.59 6.70 -15.27
CA PHE A 202 -15.63 5.40 -14.61
C PHE A 202 -16.61 4.43 -15.28
N ARG A 203 -17.81 4.88 -15.69
CA ARG A 203 -18.75 4.00 -16.40
C ARG A 203 -18.19 3.46 -17.71
N LYS A 204 -17.43 4.29 -18.46
CA LYS A 204 -16.74 3.86 -19.69
C LYS A 204 -15.64 2.85 -19.37
N LEU A 205 -14.81 3.14 -18.39
CA LEU A 205 -13.76 2.24 -17.91
C LEU A 205 -14.36 0.91 -17.42
N HIS A 206 -15.44 0.96 -16.66
CA HIS A 206 -16.12 -0.22 -16.13
C HIS A 206 -16.62 -1.12 -17.26
N LYS A 207 -17.27 -0.54 -18.29
CA LYS A 207 -17.70 -1.29 -19.48
C LYS A 207 -16.52 -1.95 -20.19
N TYR A 208 -15.43 -1.22 -20.39
CA TYR A 208 -14.20 -1.73 -21.00
C TYR A 208 -13.61 -2.90 -20.18
N VAL A 209 -13.33 -2.65 -18.90
CA VAL A 209 -12.70 -3.64 -18.01
C VAL A 209 -13.60 -4.85 -17.79
N CYS A 210 -14.93 -4.72 -17.74
CA CYS A 210 -15.81 -5.89 -17.61
C CYS A 210 -15.87 -6.76 -18.86
N ASN A 211 -15.64 -6.20 -20.05
CA ASN A 211 -15.55 -6.98 -21.28
C ASN A 211 -14.28 -7.86 -21.28
N GLU A 212 -13.17 -7.36 -20.76
CA GLU A 212 -11.91 -8.10 -20.68
C GLU A 212 -11.81 -8.98 -19.41
N HIS A 213 -12.36 -8.48 -18.31
CA HIS A 213 -12.20 -8.99 -16.94
C HIS A 213 -13.49 -8.85 -16.15
N SER A 214 -14.50 -9.65 -16.47
CA SER A 214 -15.86 -9.59 -15.89
C SER A 214 -15.91 -9.61 -14.35
N ASN A 215 -14.94 -10.29 -13.72
CA ASN A 215 -14.82 -10.43 -12.27
C ASN A 215 -14.02 -9.31 -11.59
N ALA A 216 -13.52 -8.32 -12.34
CA ALA A 216 -12.78 -7.21 -11.79
C ALA A 216 -13.63 -6.39 -10.81
N ARG A 217 -13.00 -6.00 -9.70
CA ARG A 217 -13.51 -5.04 -8.72
C ARG A 217 -12.54 -3.88 -8.58
N TYR A 218 -13.03 -2.74 -8.15
CA TYR A 218 -12.31 -1.48 -8.22
C TYR A 218 -11.92 -0.95 -6.84
N ILE A 219 -10.77 -0.30 -6.78
CA ILE A 219 -10.39 0.58 -5.67
C ILE A 219 -10.16 1.96 -6.29
N TRP A 220 -10.84 2.98 -5.77
CA TRP A 220 -10.69 4.36 -6.20
C TRP A 220 -9.81 5.12 -5.20
N ILE A 221 -8.82 5.86 -5.70
CA ILE A 221 -7.96 6.73 -4.91
C ILE A 221 -8.00 8.11 -5.52
N GLY A 222 -8.35 9.11 -4.72
CA GLY A 222 -8.42 10.51 -5.12
C GLY A 222 -8.11 11.40 -3.94
N ASP A 223 -8.36 12.70 -4.06
CA ASP A 223 -8.10 13.69 -3.01
C ASP A 223 -9.38 14.42 -2.52
N THR A 224 -9.25 15.20 -1.45
CA THR A 224 -10.36 16.00 -0.90
C THR A 224 -10.40 17.44 -1.44
N GLY A 225 -9.40 17.85 -2.21
CA GLY A 225 -9.28 19.18 -2.80
C GLY A 225 -10.06 19.36 -4.11
N ASP A 226 -10.38 18.27 -4.80
CA ASP A 226 -11.30 18.24 -5.94
C ASP A 226 -12.61 17.48 -5.61
N LYS A 227 -13.37 17.10 -6.64
CA LYS A 227 -14.65 16.38 -6.55
C LYS A 227 -14.50 14.86 -6.59
N ASP A 228 -13.39 14.34 -6.08
CA ASP A 228 -13.09 12.89 -6.12
C ASP A 228 -13.88 12.07 -5.13
N LEU A 229 -14.20 12.66 -3.97
CA LEU A 229 -15.13 12.09 -3.01
C LEU A 229 -16.51 11.89 -3.63
N GLU A 230 -17.01 12.92 -4.32
CA GLU A 230 -18.31 12.87 -5.01
C GLU A 230 -18.32 11.75 -6.06
N ALA A 231 -17.25 11.66 -6.87
CA ALA A 231 -17.08 10.59 -7.86
C ALA A 231 -17.07 9.21 -7.20
N GLY A 232 -16.29 9.03 -6.13
CA GLY A 232 -16.20 7.78 -5.38
C GLY A 232 -17.54 7.36 -4.78
N GLU A 233 -18.28 8.30 -4.20
CA GLU A 233 -19.62 8.01 -3.70
C GLU A 233 -20.61 7.62 -4.80
N MET A 234 -20.55 8.27 -5.96
CA MET A 234 -21.37 7.87 -7.12
C MET A 234 -21.00 6.47 -7.60
N MET A 235 -19.71 6.14 -7.69
CA MET A 235 -19.27 4.77 -8.02
C MET A 235 -19.88 3.75 -7.06
N ILE A 236 -19.88 4.02 -5.76
CA ILE A 236 -20.49 3.14 -4.75
C ILE A 236 -22.02 3.09 -4.89
N LYS A 237 -22.67 4.24 -5.06
CA LYS A 237 -24.13 4.34 -5.16
C LYS A 237 -24.67 3.52 -6.33
N PHE A 238 -24.01 3.58 -7.49
CA PHE A 238 -24.44 2.90 -8.71
C PHE A 238 -23.84 1.49 -8.90
N PHE A 239 -22.67 1.21 -8.33
CA PHE A 239 -21.95 -0.06 -8.50
C PHE A 239 -21.43 -0.66 -7.16
N PRO A 240 -22.27 -0.79 -6.12
CA PRO A 240 -21.81 -1.14 -4.78
C PRO A 240 -21.08 -2.49 -4.71
N GLY A 241 -21.50 -3.49 -5.50
CA GLY A 241 -20.84 -4.80 -5.56
C GLY A 241 -19.52 -4.83 -6.33
N LYS A 242 -19.18 -3.74 -7.04
CA LYS A 242 -17.94 -3.62 -7.82
C LYS A 242 -16.87 -2.79 -7.14
N ILE A 243 -17.22 -1.90 -6.21
CA ILE A 243 -16.24 -1.08 -5.48
C ILE A 243 -15.82 -1.80 -4.20
N ARG A 244 -14.51 -1.95 -3.98
CA ARG A 244 -13.94 -2.56 -2.77
C ARG A 244 -13.67 -1.52 -1.69
N ALA A 245 -13.22 -0.33 -2.09
CA ALA A 245 -12.90 0.78 -1.21
C ALA A 245 -12.71 2.07 -2.01
N VAL A 246 -12.88 3.18 -1.31
CA VAL A 246 -12.52 4.53 -1.77
C VAL A 246 -11.53 5.12 -0.76
N PHE A 247 -10.39 5.61 -1.25
CA PHE A 247 -9.33 6.21 -0.43
C PHE A 247 -9.16 7.68 -0.82
N MET A 248 -9.31 8.59 0.15
CA MET A 248 -9.33 10.04 -0.06
C MET A 248 -8.14 10.71 0.63
N HIS A 249 -7.18 11.18 -0.16
CA HIS A 249 -6.02 11.91 0.30
C HIS A 249 -6.42 13.32 0.75
N CYS A 250 -6.18 13.63 2.02
CA CYS A 250 -6.58 14.88 2.64
C CYS A 250 -5.51 15.94 2.45
N VAL A 251 -5.71 16.78 1.44
CA VAL A 251 -4.77 17.83 1.04
C VAL A 251 -5.04 19.20 1.67
N THR A 252 -6.08 19.32 2.49
CA THR A 252 -6.34 20.54 3.26
C THR A 252 -5.48 20.57 4.54
N PRO A 253 -4.82 21.70 4.85
CA PRO A 253 -4.05 21.85 6.08
C PRO A 253 -4.97 21.91 7.31
N GLU A 254 -4.48 21.44 8.46
CA GLU A 254 -5.23 21.45 9.73
C GLU A 254 -5.53 22.88 10.23
N ASP A 255 -4.68 23.85 9.88
CA ASP A 255 -4.76 25.25 10.35
C ASP A 255 -5.41 26.22 9.33
N GLY A 256 -6.18 25.70 8.38
CA GLY A 256 -6.95 26.55 7.45
C GLY A 256 -8.00 27.39 8.18
N PRO A 257 -8.51 28.48 7.58
CA PRO A 257 -9.49 29.40 8.20
C PRO A 257 -10.76 28.72 8.73
N ASP A 258 -11.08 27.51 8.26
CA ASP A 258 -12.23 26.70 8.68
C ASP A 258 -11.90 25.57 9.69
N GLY A 259 -10.64 25.39 10.09
CA GLY A 259 -10.23 24.39 11.10
C GLY A 259 -10.70 22.96 10.79
N GLN A 260 -10.90 22.62 9.51
CA GLN A 260 -11.48 21.35 9.10
C GLN A 260 -10.52 20.21 9.41
N ARG A 261 -10.75 19.53 10.54
CA ARG A 261 -10.13 18.23 10.84
C ARG A 261 -10.36 17.28 9.68
N MET A 262 -9.38 16.40 9.45
CA MET A 262 -9.52 15.27 8.52
C MET A 262 -10.88 14.59 8.76
N PRO A 263 -11.69 14.38 7.72
CA PRO A 263 -12.99 13.75 7.89
C PRO A 263 -12.88 12.36 8.52
N ASN A 264 -13.92 11.94 9.24
CA ASN A 264 -14.00 10.58 9.74
C ASN A 264 -14.27 9.61 8.59
N ASP A 265 -13.68 8.41 8.68
CA ASP A 265 -14.02 7.31 7.79
C ASP A 265 -15.49 6.92 7.96
N TYR A 266 -16.09 6.42 6.89
CA TYR A 266 -17.46 5.92 6.92
C TYR A 266 -17.67 4.79 5.93
N TYR A 267 -18.84 4.16 6.00
CA TYR A 267 -19.26 3.16 5.04
C TYR A 267 -20.47 3.66 4.27
N LEU A 268 -20.41 3.53 2.95
CA LEU A 268 -21.52 3.77 2.05
C LEU A 268 -21.87 2.46 1.36
N LYS A 269 -23.10 1.96 1.54
CA LYS A 269 -23.52 0.64 1.01
C LYS A 269 -22.50 -0.49 1.30
N SER A 270 -21.98 -0.52 2.53
CA SER A 270 -20.95 -1.47 2.99
C SER A 270 -19.58 -1.36 2.32
N VAL A 271 -19.35 -0.34 1.48
CA VAL A 271 -18.04 -0.02 0.93
C VAL A 271 -17.37 1.03 1.82
N PRO A 272 -16.14 0.81 2.29
CA PRO A 272 -15.43 1.78 3.10
C PRO A 272 -14.96 2.97 2.27
N VAL A 273 -15.18 4.18 2.81
CA VAL A 273 -14.62 5.45 2.35
C VAL A 273 -13.63 5.91 3.42
N LEU A 274 -12.36 5.96 3.05
CA LEU A 274 -11.22 6.03 3.97
C LEU A 274 -10.40 7.30 3.70
N PHE A 275 -10.35 8.21 4.66
CA PHE A 275 -9.60 9.45 4.57
C PHE A 275 -8.18 9.26 5.12
N PHE A 276 -7.17 9.89 4.52
CA PHE A 276 -5.80 9.75 5.01
C PHE A 276 -4.94 10.97 4.67
N ARG A 277 -3.93 11.27 5.51
CA ARG A 277 -2.90 12.28 5.22
C ARG A 277 -1.63 11.69 4.64
N THR A 278 -1.25 10.49 5.07
CA THR A 278 -0.07 9.80 4.52
C THR A 278 -0.44 8.45 3.96
N TYR A 279 0.34 7.99 2.97
CA TYR A 279 0.15 6.66 2.40
C TYR A 279 0.48 5.52 3.36
N VAL A 280 1.17 5.80 4.48
CA VAL A 280 1.32 4.84 5.60
C VAL A 280 -0.01 4.70 6.33
N GLY A 281 -0.69 5.82 6.63
CA GLY A 281 -2.05 5.82 7.17
C GLY A 281 -3.05 5.14 6.24
N ALA A 282 -2.97 5.39 4.92
CA ALA A 282 -3.77 4.67 3.93
C ALA A 282 -3.52 3.15 3.96
N ALA A 283 -2.25 2.74 4.04
CA ALA A 283 -1.87 1.34 4.10
C ALA A 283 -2.33 0.65 5.39
N LYS A 284 -2.30 1.36 6.53
CA LYS A 284 -2.87 0.88 7.81
C LYS A 284 -4.35 0.55 7.65
N LYS A 285 -5.14 1.51 7.16
CA LYS A 285 -6.58 1.32 6.92
C LYS A 285 -6.83 0.21 5.89
N ALA A 286 -6.00 0.09 4.86
CA ALA A 286 -6.10 -1.02 3.92
C ALA A 286 -5.85 -2.39 4.58
N VAL A 287 -4.95 -2.49 5.57
CA VAL A 287 -4.78 -3.73 6.35
C VAL A 287 -6.02 -4.02 7.20
N GLU A 288 -6.53 -3.03 7.93
CA GLU A 288 -7.72 -3.15 8.79
C GLU A 288 -8.96 -3.60 8.00
N HIS A 289 -9.06 -3.19 6.73
CA HIS A 289 -10.16 -3.57 5.83
C HIS A 289 -9.84 -4.80 4.95
N GLY A 290 -8.74 -5.51 5.21
CA GLY A 290 -8.37 -6.73 4.48
C GLY A 290 -8.09 -6.52 2.99
N LEU A 291 -7.61 -5.33 2.64
CA LEU A 291 -7.18 -4.90 1.30
C LEU A 291 -5.66 -5.00 1.12
N LEU A 292 -4.91 -5.11 2.21
CA LEU A 292 -3.47 -5.37 2.26
C LEU A 292 -3.13 -6.41 3.36
N ASN A 293 -1.87 -6.83 3.44
CA ASN A 293 -1.31 -7.56 4.59
C ASN A 293 -0.19 -6.75 5.24
N HIS A 294 0.29 -7.21 6.41
CA HIS A 294 1.30 -6.50 7.19
C HIS A 294 2.61 -6.33 6.39
N ASN A 295 3.00 -7.32 5.59
CA ASN A 295 4.20 -7.22 4.75
C ASN A 295 4.07 -6.12 3.68
N ALA A 296 2.88 -5.93 3.11
CA ALA A 296 2.60 -4.84 2.18
C ALA A 296 2.68 -3.49 2.89
N LEU A 297 2.09 -3.37 4.09
CA LEU A 297 2.22 -2.19 4.94
C LEU A 297 3.68 -1.84 5.24
N SER A 298 4.51 -2.81 5.63
CA SER A 298 5.94 -2.58 5.89
C SER A 298 6.67 -2.05 4.65
N ARG A 299 6.34 -2.53 3.45
CA ARG A 299 6.93 -2.04 2.20
C ARG A 299 6.50 -0.60 1.90
N VAL A 300 5.23 -0.27 2.09
CA VAL A 300 4.73 1.11 1.92
C VAL A 300 5.41 2.05 2.90
N LEU A 301 5.53 1.66 4.18
CA LEU A 301 6.23 2.43 5.21
C LEU A 301 7.69 2.70 4.82
N VAL A 302 8.44 1.64 4.49
CA VAL A 302 9.85 1.77 4.10
C VAL A 302 9.97 2.71 2.89
N ARG A 303 9.12 2.56 1.87
CA ARG A 303 9.16 3.44 0.71
C ARG A 303 8.80 4.89 1.07
N ALA A 304 7.78 5.12 1.89
CA ALA A 304 7.36 6.47 2.30
C ALA A 304 8.48 7.22 3.04
N VAL A 305 9.19 6.54 3.96
CA VAL A 305 10.32 7.15 4.66
C VAL A 305 11.46 7.51 3.70
N LEU A 306 11.78 6.62 2.76
CA LEU A 306 12.84 6.87 1.78
C LEU A 306 12.46 7.99 0.81
N ASP A 307 11.23 7.99 0.29
CA ASP A 307 10.72 9.05 -0.58
C ASP A 307 10.76 10.41 0.14
N LEU A 308 10.23 10.50 1.37
CA LEU A 308 10.20 11.79 2.08
C LEU A 308 11.61 12.28 2.45
N ASN A 309 12.55 11.36 2.69
CA ASN A 309 13.96 11.71 2.93
C ASN A 309 14.71 12.13 1.66
N GLU A 310 14.25 11.70 0.48
CA GLU A 310 14.78 12.10 -0.83
C GLU A 310 14.11 13.38 -1.36
N ASN A 311 12.95 13.77 -0.82
CA ASN A 311 12.24 14.98 -1.24
C ASN A 311 13.02 16.26 -0.90
N SER A 312 12.83 17.29 -1.74
CA SER A 312 13.42 18.63 -1.55
C SER A 312 12.80 19.44 -0.41
N THR A 313 11.64 19.03 0.09
CA THR A 313 10.92 19.76 1.14
C THR A 313 11.66 19.68 2.48
N GLN A 314 11.96 20.85 3.05
CA GLN A 314 12.48 20.97 4.42
C GLN A 314 11.34 21.12 5.45
N ASP A 315 10.08 21.00 5.02
CA ASP A 315 8.93 21.15 5.90
C ASP A 315 8.81 19.97 6.87
N LEU A 316 9.09 20.25 8.14
CA LEU A 316 8.96 19.29 9.24
C LEU A 316 7.51 18.84 9.49
N SER A 317 6.50 19.60 9.04
CA SER A 317 5.09 19.21 9.20
C SER A 317 4.78 17.87 8.54
N LYS A 318 5.41 17.58 7.40
CA LYS A 318 5.23 16.30 6.68
C LYS A 318 5.87 15.13 7.40
N TRP A 319 7.00 15.39 8.04
CA TRP A 319 7.60 14.42 8.94
C TRP A 319 6.73 14.20 10.18
N LYS A 320 6.06 15.23 10.73
CA LYS A 320 5.13 15.05 11.85
C LYS A 320 3.98 14.11 11.48
N ASP A 321 3.33 14.34 10.34
CA ASP A 321 2.24 13.48 9.85
C ASP A 321 2.72 12.03 9.63
N LEU A 322 3.86 11.85 8.95
CA LEU A 322 4.40 10.53 8.68
C LEU A 322 4.82 9.79 9.96
N ILE A 323 5.48 10.48 10.90
CA ILE A 323 5.90 9.89 12.18
C ILE A 323 4.69 9.50 13.02
N LYS A 324 3.63 10.31 13.05
CA LYS A 324 2.38 9.96 13.73
C LYS A 324 1.83 8.64 13.21
N ASP A 325 1.69 8.49 11.90
CA ASP A 325 1.20 7.24 11.29
C ASP A 325 2.17 6.07 11.50
N ILE A 326 3.49 6.30 11.48
CA ILE A 326 4.51 5.27 11.77
C ILE A 326 4.39 4.72 13.18
N LEU A 327 4.22 5.59 14.19
CA LEU A 327 4.07 5.19 15.58
C LEU A 327 2.80 4.35 15.78
N GLU A 328 1.72 4.66 15.05
CA GLU A 328 0.48 3.88 15.09
C GLU A 328 0.61 2.50 14.45
N VAL A 329 1.57 2.27 13.55
CA VAL A 329 1.75 0.99 12.85
C VAL A 329 2.99 0.22 13.27
N GLU A 330 3.82 0.74 14.17
CA GLU A 330 5.13 0.17 14.50
C GLU A 330 5.03 -1.30 14.93
N GLU A 331 4.06 -1.61 15.80
CA GLU A 331 3.78 -2.96 16.26
C GLU A 331 3.29 -3.89 15.14
N ILE A 332 2.50 -3.35 14.20
CA ILE A 332 1.87 -4.10 13.10
C ILE A 332 2.89 -4.39 11.99
N ALA A 333 3.70 -3.39 11.62
CA ALA A 333 4.70 -3.46 10.57
C ALA A 333 5.94 -4.27 10.98
N ASN A 334 6.20 -4.37 12.29
CA ASN A 334 7.21 -5.24 12.92
C ASN A 334 8.61 -5.14 12.30
N LEU A 335 9.01 -3.92 11.93
CA LEU A 335 10.28 -3.64 11.25
C LEU A 335 11.51 -4.07 12.06
N LYS A 336 11.37 -4.15 13.39
CA LYS A 336 12.45 -4.54 14.32
C LYS A 336 12.99 -5.95 14.09
N ARG A 337 12.22 -6.84 13.43
CA ARG A 337 12.63 -8.23 13.16
C ARG A 337 13.36 -8.41 11.83
N TYR A 338 13.48 -7.34 11.02
CA TYR A 338 14.07 -7.42 9.69
C TYR A 338 15.45 -6.76 9.69
N GLU A 339 16.49 -7.57 9.49
CA GLU A 339 17.88 -7.12 9.42
C GLU A 339 18.34 -6.77 8.00
N ALA A 340 17.41 -6.63 7.06
CA ALA A 340 17.74 -6.15 5.72
C ALA A 340 18.28 -4.71 5.80
N ASN A 341 19.41 -4.43 5.14
CA ASN A 341 20.09 -3.12 5.16
C ASN A 341 19.14 -1.93 4.94
N LEU A 342 18.15 -2.08 4.05
CA LEU A 342 17.16 -1.04 3.78
C LEU A 342 16.27 -0.73 4.98
N VAL A 343 15.85 -1.76 5.72
CA VAL A 343 15.04 -1.60 6.94
C VAL A 343 15.87 -0.98 8.06
N VAL A 344 17.14 -1.38 8.20
CA VAL A 344 18.06 -0.75 9.15
C VAL A 344 18.21 0.75 8.84
N LYS A 345 18.46 1.11 7.57
CA LYS A 345 18.53 2.51 7.12
C LYS A 345 17.22 3.27 7.43
N THR A 346 16.07 2.67 7.15
CA THR A 346 14.76 3.27 7.46
C THR A 346 14.59 3.52 8.96
N ARG A 347 14.93 2.56 9.83
CA ARG A 347 14.88 2.75 11.29
C ARG A 347 15.75 3.93 11.73
N PHE A 348 16.97 4.01 11.21
CA PHE A 348 17.90 5.11 11.53
C PHE A 348 17.35 6.48 11.11
N ILE A 349 16.74 6.59 9.92
CA ILE A 349 16.11 7.84 9.46
C ILE A 349 14.96 8.24 10.40
N ILE A 350 14.08 7.28 10.75
CA ILE A 350 12.94 7.51 11.65
C ILE A 350 13.44 8.02 13.02
N GLU A 351 14.41 7.34 13.63
CA GLU A 351 14.96 7.71 14.94
C GLU A 351 15.57 9.12 14.94
N ASN A 352 16.31 9.48 13.89
CA ASN A 352 16.88 10.82 13.77
C ASN A 352 15.79 11.89 13.61
N LYS A 353 14.75 11.61 12.81
CA LYS A 353 13.65 12.56 12.61
C LYS A 353 12.79 12.73 13.84
N ILE A 354 12.57 11.68 14.64
CA ILE A 354 11.91 11.80 15.96
C ILE A 354 12.72 12.72 16.89
N LYS A 355 14.06 12.54 16.95
CA LYS A 355 14.94 13.38 17.75
C LYS A 355 14.89 14.84 17.28
N GLU A 356 14.99 15.07 15.98
CA GLU A 356 14.90 16.42 15.39
C GLU A 356 13.56 17.07 15.75
N LEU A 357 12.43 16.40 15.53
CA LEU A 357 11.10 16.94 15.87
C LEU A 357 10.96 17.26 17.36
N SER A 358 11.55 16.46 18.25
CA SER A 358 11.50 16.71 19.70
C SER A 358 12.25 17.97 20.16
N GLN A 359 13.18 18.49 19.34
CA GLN A 359 13.92 19.72 19.63
C GLN A 359 13.11 20.99 19.32
N TYR A 360 12.01 20.87 18.56
CA TYR A 360 11.14 21.98 18.15
C TYR A 360 9.81 22.02 18.93
N VAL A 361 9.65 21.20 19.96
CA VAL A 361 8.45 21.14 20.84
C VAL A 361 8.71 21.86 22.15
#